data_AF-A0A9P8HDW9-F1
#
_entry.id   AF-A0A9P8HDW9-F1
#
_cell.length_a   1.000
_cell.length_b   1.000
_cell.length_c   1.000
_cell.angle_alpha   90.00
_cell.angle_beta   90.00
_cell.angle_gamma   90.00
#
_symmetry.space_group_name_H-M   'P 1'
#
loop_
_entity.id
_entity.type
_entity.pdbx_description
1 polymer ?
#
loop_
_entity_poly.entity_id
_entity_poly.type
_entity_poly.pdbx_seq_one_letter_code
_entity_poly.pdbx_strand_id
1 'polypeptide(L)'
;MANPPPEPDLLRPYGDPEKGVANNWFRVKFRFTRDDILKWMKDVASKNNANCPPEELRTDDHFKFLLKIYDQLESLATGGENYEEPGGPNKRKCHIYRELNPGYGGKKTQSKDVSDFLVKSWTNNYDSGPDVRNINLNYWCIYDLIGLFMSLLGSAPPAADRNNYFLPLTAVYARWCSRLAGKLKNKKSQDPSKPGVGPIPTMFQCTWRERKDGLGKKWFFLGASVAGDQFANNPSGADWQTKVQMERFQMLLQHQQTTMVQDGEFNRTEPEVTSPTGTGNLWGNCAETYPFVQCMSNFDVTNSNQIVQGLALSKTFIDQKEPVVNYTGYADDLIWTSVRPPCNNCAELLNRVQANHDLFAQAFEMDRAPFRNPPAPPQDAEVGEGFVIRDMKEPLIKEMVEVTSN
;
A
#
# COMPACT_ATOMS: atom_id res chain seq x y z
N MET A 1 18.08 -31.15 -20.33
CA MET A 1 17.16 -30.07 -19.93
C MET A 1 17.69 -29.49 -18.64
N ALA A 2 17.95 -28.19 -18.57
CA ALA A 2 18.35 -27.57 -17.30
C ALA A 2 17.19 -27.69 -16.30
N ASN A 3 17.49 -27.97 -15.03
CA ASN A 3 16.47 -27.96 -14.00
C ASN A 3 15.82 -26.58 -13.95
N PRO A 4 14.48 -26.48 -13.79
CA PRO A 4 13.84 -25.19 -13.59
C PRO A 4 14.46 -24.50 -12.37
N PRO A 5 14.63 -23.17 -12.40
CA PRO A 5 15.17 -22.45 -11.25
C PRO A 5 14.32 -22.72 -10.00
N PRO A 6 14.94 -22.73 -8.82
CA PRO A 6 14.20 -22.91 -7.57
C PRO A 6 13.15 -21.82 -7.43
N GLU A 7 11.97 -22.21 -6.92
CA GLU A 7 10.90 -21.24 -6.69
C GLU A 7 11.31 -20.17 -5.68
N PRO A 8 10.85 -18.92 -5.84
CA PRO A 8 11.17 -17.84 -4.91
C PRO A 8 10.70 -18.20 -3.50
N ASP A 9 11.60 -18.09 -2.52
CA ASP A 9 11.26 -18.27 -1.12
C ASP A 9 10.59 -16.99 -0.61
N LEU A 10 9.27 -17.05 -0.42
CA LEU A 10 8.48 -15.93 0.07
C LEU A 10 8.30 -16.10 1.57
N LEU A 11 8.54 -15.02 2.32
CA LEU A 11 8.34 -15.06 3.76
C LEU A 11 6.86 -15.15 4.11
N ARG A 12 6.58 -15.59 5.33
CA ARG A 12 5.21 -15.68 5.83
C ARG A 12 4.85 -14.41 6.57
N PRO A 13 3.67 -13.84 6.31
CA PRO A 13 3.18 -12.75 7.14
C PRO A 13 2.51 -13.28 8.41
N TYR A 14 2.60 -12.50 9.49
CA TYR A 14 1.76 -12.59 10.69
C TYR A 14 1.84 -13.90 11.52
N GLY A 15 2.85 -14.76 11.30
CA GLY A 15 3.11 -15.94 12.15
C GLY A 15 2.36 -17.23 11.77
N ASP A 16 1.92 -17.39 10.52
CA ASP A 16 1.17 -18.56 10.05
C ASP A 16 1.98 -19.90 10.15
N PRO A 17 1.42 -20.96 10.79
CA PRO A 17 2.09 -22.24 10.99
C PRO A 17 2.20 -23.17 9.75
N GLU A 18 1.48 -22.95 8.65
CA GLU A 18 1.40 -23.94 7.55
C GLU A 18 2.72 -24.21 6.81
N LYS A 19 3.13 -25.48 6.66
CA LYS A 19 4.38 -25.90 6.00
C LYS A 19 4.20 -26.15 4.49
N GLY A 20 5.04 -25.52 3.66
CA GLY A 20 5.26 -25.89 2.24
C GLY A 20 5.28 -24.72 1.25
N VAL A 21 6.17 -24.78 0.25
CA VAL A 21 6.37 -23.74 -0.79
C VAL A 21 5.11 -23.55 -1.67
N ALA A 22 4.37 -24.63 -1.96
CA ALA A 22 3.10 -24.59 -2.71
C ALA A 22 1.95 -23.91 -1.94
N ASN A 23 2.01 -23.92 -0.60
CA ASN A 23 1.02 -23.33 0.30
C ASN A 23 1.52 -22.01 0.91
N ASN A 24 2.43 -21.31 0.25
CA ASN A 24 2.86 -20.01 0.71
C ASN A 24 1.66 -19.04 0.79
N TRP A 25 1.52 -18.35 1.93
CA TRP A 25 0.41 -17.45 2.23
C TRP A 25 0.10 -16.50 1.08
N PHE A 26 1.09 -15.82 0.51
CA PHE A 26 0.87 -14.84 -0.56
C PHE A 26 0.24 -15.49 -1.80
N ARG A 27 0.70 -16.68 -2.18
CA ARG A 27 0.18 -17.42 -3.33
C ARG A 27 -1.25 -17.92 -3.11
N VAL A 28 -1.58 -18.31 -1.88
CA VAL A 28 -2.92 -18.76 -1.50
C VAL A 28 -3.89 -17.57 -1.46
N LYS A 29 -3.54 -16.52 -0.71
CA LYS A 29 -4.39 -15.34 -0.53
C LYS A 29 -4.58 -14.53 -1.80
N PHE A 30 -3.61 -14.53 -2.72
CA PHE A 30 -3.76 -13.88 -4.03
C PHE A 30 -4.90 -14.49 -4.87
N ARG A 31 -5.23 -15.77 -4.64
CA ARG A 31 -6.30 -16.49 -5.35
C ARG A 31 -7.68 -16.33 -4.71
N PHE A 32 -7.76 -15.71 -3.55
CA PHE A 32 -9.03 -15.59 -2.82
C PHE A 32 -10.11 -14.88 -3.64
N THR A 33 -11.31 -15.46 -3.60
CA THR A 33 -12.54 -14.82 -4.07
C THR A 33 -13.00 -13.75 -3.08
N ARG A 34 -14.03 -12.98 -3.44
CA ARG A 34 -14.63 -12.01 -2.50
C ARG A 34 -15.06 -12.66 -1.18
N ASP A 35 -15.71 -13.80 -1.27
CA ASP A 35 -16.26 -14.49 -0.09
C ASP A 35 -15.15 -15.09 0.78
N ASP A 36 -14.08 -15.60 0.15
CA ASP A 36 -12.88 -16.06 0.88
C ASP A 36 -12.22 -14.90 1.64
N ILE A 37 -12.11 -13.71 1.03
CA ILE A 37 -11.51 -12.53 1.66
C ILE A 37 -12.34 -12.11 2.88
N LEU A 38 -13.66 -11.92 2.71
CA LEU A 38 -14.53 -11.47 3.80
C LEU A 38 -14.56 -12.48 4.95
N LYS A 39 -14.71 -13.77 4.63
CA LYS A 39 -14.64 -14.83 5.63
C LYS A 39 -13.32 -14.81 6.39
N TRP A 40 -12.20 -14.72 5.66
CA TRP A 40 -10.88 -14.69 6.29
C TRP A 40 -10.67 -13.45 7.17
N MET A 41 -11.09 -12.26 6.73
CA MET A 41 -10.98 -11.04 7.54
C MET A 41 -11.82 -11.14 8.82
N LYS A 42 -13.03 -11.68 8.74
CA LYS A 42 -13.89 -11.93 9.90
C LYS A 42 -13.26 -12.92 10.88
N ASP A 43 -12.72 -14.00 10.34
CA ASP A 43 -12.03 -15.05 11.08
C ASP A 43 -10.81 -14.48 11.83
N VAL A 44 -10.01 -13.63 11.17
CA VAL A 44 -8.85 -12.95 11.76
C VAL A 44 -9.25 -11.97 12.85
N ALA A 45 -10.33 -11.22 12.64
CA ALA A 45 -10.88 -10.29 13.63
C ALA A 45 -11.50 -10.99 14.85
N SER A 46 -11.79 -12.29 14.74
CA SER A 46 -12.35 -13.11 15.81
C SER A 46 -11.23 -13.80 16.59
N LYS A 47 -11.05 -13.46 17.87
CA LYS A 47 -9.92 -13.78 18.79
C LYS A 47 -9.42 -15.25 18.89
N ASN A 48 -10.03 -16.23 18.20
CA ASN A 48 -9.78 -17.68 18.36
C ASN A 48 -9.60 -18.45 17.03
N ASN A 49 -8.93 -17.87 16.03
CA ASN A 49 -8.68 -18.54 14.75
C ASN A 49 -7.18 -18.84 14.54
N ALA A 50 -6.85 -19.87 13.75
CA ALA A 50 -5.49 -20.17 13.33
C ALA A 50 -4.80 -18.99 12.59
N ASN A 51 -5.60 -18.06 12.05
CA ASN A 51 -5.13 -16.85 11.36
C ASN A 51 -4.97 -15.63 12.30
N CYS A 52 -5.06 -15.79 13.63
CA CYS A 52 -4.94 -14.65 14.54
C CYS A 52 -3.59 -13.93 14.40
N PRO A 53 -3.55 -12.60 14.59
CA PRO A 53 -2.32 -11.82 14.66
C PRO A 53 -1.29 -12.42 15.63
N PRO A 54 0.00 -12.05 15.51
CA PRO A 54 1.05 -12.44 16.46
C PRO A 54 0.64 -12.19 17.91
N GLU A 55 1.18 -13.00 18.84
CA GLU A 55 0.79 -12.98 20.25
C GLU A 55 0.87 -11.58 20.88
N GLU A 56 1.87 -10.78 20.49
CA GLU A 56 2.03 -9.40 20.95
C GLU A 56 0.86 -8.46 20.63
N LEU A 57 0.01 -8.81 19.64
CA LEU A 57 -1.16 -8.02 19.23
C LEU A 57 -2.48 -8.60 19.72
N ARG A 58 -2.49 -9.74 20.45
CA ARG A 58 -3.72 -10.44 20.84
C ARG A 58 -4.44 -9.81 22.04
N THR A 59 -4.58 -8.49 22.06
CA THR A 59 -5.35 -7.75 23.07
C THR A 59 -6.81 -7.65 22.65
N ASP A 60 -7.72 -7.53 23.63
CA ASP A 60 -9.15 -7.36 23.34
C ASP A 60 -9.44 -6.11 22.51
N ASP A 61 -8.71 -5.03 22.78
CA ASP A 61 -8.91 -3.76 22.08
C ASP A 61 -8.43 -3.83 20.63
N HIS A 62 -7.35 -4.57 20.36
CA HIS A 62 -6.89 -4.82 18.99
C HIS A 62 -7.92 -5.61 18.18
N PHE A 63 -8.47 -6.70 18.74
CA PHE A 63 -9.50 -7.49 18.05
C PHE A 63 -10.82 -6.71 17.87
N LYS A 64 -11.26 -5.95 18.88
CA LYS A 64 -12.42 -5.05 18.74
C LYS A 64 -12.21 -4.04 17.61
N PHE A 65 -10.99 -3.54 17.47
CA PHE A 65 -10.65 -2.58 16.43
C PHE A 65 -10.61 -3.23 15.03
N LEU A 66 -9.99 -4.42 14.89
CA LEU A 66 -10.06 -5.19 13.64
C LEU A 66 -11.50 -5.53 13.25
N LEU A 67 -12.34 -5.90 14.20
CA LEU A 67 -13.75 -6.20 13.96
C LEU A 67 -14.51 -4.95 13.50
N LYS A 68 -14.27 -3.79 14.14
CA LYS A 68 -14.82 -2.50 13.70
C LYS A 68 -14.44 -2.18 12.24
N ILE A 69 -13.18 -2.39 11.85
CA ILE A 69 -12.73 -2.17 10.46
C ILE A 69 -13.37 -3.18 9.52
N TYR A 70 -13.49 -4.44 9.92
CA TYR A 70 -14.18 -5.48 9.15
C TYR A 70 -15.65 -5.10 8.88
N ASP A 71 -16.39 -4.66 9.89
CA ASP A 71 -17.80 -4.26 9.73
C ASP A 71 -17.93 -3.09 8.75
N GLN A 72 -17.02 -2.10 8.84
CA GLN A 72 -16.95 -0.98 7.88
C GLN A 72 -16.65 -1.46 6.46
N LEU A 73 -15.70 -2.40 6.29
CA LEU A 73 -15.36 -3.01 5.00
C LEU A 73 -16.53 -3.78 4.39
N GLU A 74 -17.16 -4.64 5.17
CA GLU A 74 -18.30 -5.46 4.74
C GLU A 74 -19.46 -4.56 4.28
N SER A 75 -19.72 -3.47 5.03
CA SER A 75 -20.73 -2.47 4.68
C SER A 75 -20.46 -1.76 3.34
N LEU A 76 -19.24 -1.76 2.81
CA LEU A 76 -18.90 -1.13 1.53
C LEU A 76 -18.77 -2.14 0.38
N ALA A 77 -18.42 -3.39 0.70
CA ALA A 77 -18.17 -4.45 -0.28
C ALA A 77 -19.44 -4.95 -0.97
N THR A 78 -20.59 -4.81 -0.31
CA THR A 78 -21.92 -5.24 -0.81
C THR A 78 -22.59 -4.21 -1.72
N GLY A 79 -21.85 -3.18 -2.14
CA GLY A 79 -22.42 -2.03 -2.82
C GLY A 79 -22.92 -0.97 -1.85
N GLY A 80 -23.00 -1.28 -0.56
CA GLY A 80 -23.24 -0.44 0.61
C GLY A 80 -24.63 0.14 0.82
N GLU A 81 -24.99 0.29 2.09
CA GLU A 81 -26.36 0.60 2.53
C GLU A 81 -26.84 2.01 2.11
N ASN A 82 -25.93 2.92 1.75
CA ASN A 82 -26.22 4.30 1.33
C ASN A 82 -26.03 4.57 -0.19
N TYR A 83 -25.87 3.54 -1.03
CA TYR A 83 -25.50 3.71 -2.45
C TYR A 83 -26.68 3.57 -3.42
N GLU A 84 -27.83 3.18 -2.89
CA GLU A 84 -29.06 3.00 -3.65
C GLU A 84 -29.89 4.28 -3.73
N GLU A 85 -29.54 5.32 -2.95
CA GLU A 85 -30.23 6.61 -2.91
C GLU A 85 -29.36 7.80 -3.36
N PRO A 86 -29.92 8.75 -4.13
CA PRO A 86 -31.24 8.67 -4.76
C PRO A 86 -31.24 7.61 -5.88
N GLY A 87 -32.30 6.80 -5.93
CA GLY A 87 -32.45 5.75 -6.93
C GLY A 87 -32.67 6.29 -8.34
N GLY A 88 -32.70 5.38 -9.33
CA GLY A 88 -32.97 5.70 -10.73
C GLY A 88 -31.71 6.03 -11.56
N PRO A 89 -31.83 6.80 -12.68
CA PRO A 89 -30.70 7.09 -13.58
C PRO A 89 -29.57 7.91 -12.92
N ASN A 90 -29.83 8.52 -11.77
CA ASN A 90 -28.86 9.27 -10.96
C ASN A 90 -28.15 8.40 -9.91
N LYS A 91 -28.39 7.08 -9.89
CA LYS A 91 -27.79 6.13 -8.94
C LYS A 91 -26.26 6.17 -9.05
N ARG A 92 -25.59 6.48 -7.94
CA ARG A 92 -24.12 6.58 -7.89
C ARG A 92 -23.46 5.28 -7.45
N LYS A 93 -22.72 4.68 -8.38
CA LYS A 93 -21.84 3.54 -8.08
C LYS A 93 -20.51 4.08 -7.58
N CYS A 94 -20.28 3.93 -6.29
CA CYS A 94 -19.10 4.44 -5.62
C CYS A 94 -18.63 3.42 -4.56
N HIS A 95 -17.49 3.64 -3.91
CA HIS A 95 -17.06 2.96 -2.68
C HIS A 95 -16.47 3.94 -1.65
N ILE A 96 -16.87 5.20 -1.75
CA ILE A 96 -16.53 6.28 -0.82
C ILE A 96 -17.70 6.46 0.14
N TYR A 97 -17.38 6.42 1.43
CA TYR A 97 -18.30 6.68 2.52
C TYR A 97 -18.79 8.13 2.47
N ARG A 98 -20.11 8.25 2.48
CA ARG A 98 -20.78 9.52 2.22
C ARG A 98 -22.20 9.51 2.76
N GLU A 99 -22.77 10.69 2.86
CA GLU A 99 -24.19 10.91 3.15
C GLU A 99 -24.77 11.94 2.18
N LEU A 100 -26.09 11.93 1.99
CA LEU A 100 -26.76 12.93 1.17
C LEU A 100 -26.53 14.31 1.75
N ASN A 101 -26.14 15.26 0.91
CA ASN A 101 -26.02 16.65 1.30
C ASN A 101 -27.42 17.26 1.45
N PRO A 102 -27.84 17.71 2.65
CA PRO A 102 -29.16 18.32 2.83
C PRO A 102 -29.35 19.62 2.03
N GLY A 103 -28.23 20.28 1.67
CA GLY A 103 -28.22 21.44 0.78
C GLY A 103 -28.40 21.08 -0.69
N TYR A 104 -28.41 19.79 -1.04
CA TYR A 104 -28.69 19.30 -2.38
C TYR A 104 -30.20 19.05 -2.53
N GLY A 105 -30.87 19.93 -3.28
CA GLY A 105 -32.33 19.93 -3.41
C GLY A 105 -32.81 20.17 -4.83
N GLY A 106 -33.98 19.60 -5.17
CA GLY A 106 -34.50 19.61 -6.54
C GLY A 106 -35.04 20.98 -6.96
N LYS A 107 -34.39 21.63 -7.94
CA LYS A 107 -34.99 22.46 -9.01
C LYS A 107 -33.91 23.16 -9.86
N LYS A 108 -34.36 23.66 -11.01
CA LYS A 108 -33.68 24.31 -12.17
C LYS A 108 -32.59 25.37 -11.90
N THR A 109 -32.20 25.63 -10.66
CA THR A 109 -31.26 26.68 -10.21
C THR A 109 -30.12 26.13 -9.34
N GLN A 110 -29.91 24.82 -9.32
CA GLN A 110 -28.86 24.20 -8.51
C GLN A 110 -27.47 24.65 -8.97
N SER A 111 -26.68 25.21 -8.06
CA SER A 111 -25.30 25.60 -8.35
C SER A 111 -24.47 24.36 -8.70
N LYS A 112 -23.57 24.51 -9.67
CA LYS A 112 -22.56 23.50 -10.02
C LYS A 112 -21.56 23.27 -8.88
N ASP A 113 -21.52 24.17 -7.90
CA ASP A 113 -20.58 24.17 -6.78
C ASP A 113 -21.09 23.41 -5.54
N VAL A 114 -22.28 22.80 -5.63
CA VAL A 114 -22.87 22.02 -4.53
C VAL A 114 -22.98 20.55 -4.92
N SER A 115 -22.04 19.75 -4.42
CA SER A 115 -22.10 18.28 -4.45
C SER A 115 -23.35 17.75 -3.77
N ASP A 116 -23.90 16.68 -4.32
CA ASP A 116 -25.03 15.93 -3.77
C ASP A 116 -24.71 15.07 -2.56
N PHE A 117 -23.43 14.79 -2.37
CA PHE A 117 -22.94 14.06 -1.22
C PHE A 117 -21.95 14.90 -0.42
N LEU A 118 -21.98 14.69 0.89
CA LEU A 118 -20.91 15.06 1.81
C LEU A 118 -19.99 13.86 1.99
N VAL A 119 -18.68 14.07 1.88
CA VAL A 119 -17.69 13.01 2.17
C VAL A 119 -17.74 12.75 3.67
N LYS A 120 -17.79 11.47 4.05
CA LYS A 120 -17.74 11.04 5.46
C LYS A 120 -16.48 10.22 5.68
N SER A 121 -15.97 10.28 6.90
CA SER A 121 -14.87 9.44 7.35
C SER A 121 -15.28 8.55 8.50
N TRP A 122 -14.56 7.45 8.63
CA TRP A 122 -14.34 6.82 9.90
C TRP A 122 -13.06 7.36 10.49
N THR A 123 -13.18 8.11 11.59
CA THR A 123 -12.03 8.44 12.42
C THR A 123 -11.65 7.19 13.20
N ASN A 124 -10.43 6.74 12.96
CA ASN A 124 -9.87 5.57 13.59
C ASN A 124 -8.64 6.00 14.38
N ASN A 125 -8.73 5.82 15.70
CA ASN A 125 -7.66 6.11 16.64
C ASN A 125 -7.10 4.76 17.08
N TYR A 126 -5.83 4.53 16.81
CA TYR A 126 -5.16 3.32 17.25
C TYR A 126 -3.69 3.61 17.48
N ASP A 127 -3.14 2.84 18.42
CA ASP A 127 -1.71 2.81 18.65
C ASP A 127 -1.08 1.96 17.54
N SER A 128 -0.27 2.59 16.69
CA SER A 128 0.41 1.93 15.57
C SER A 128 1.79 1.45 16.02
N GLY A 129 1.82 0.79 17.18
CA GLY A 129 2.99 0.13 17.72
C GLY A 129 3.89 1.02 18.58
N PRO A 130 5.01 0.47 19.07
CA PRO A 130 5.84 1.10 20.10
C PRO A 130 6.43 2.46 19.69
N ASP A 131 6.43 2.77 18.39
CA ASP A 131 7.12 3.91 17.79
C ASP A 131 6.19 5.04 17.33
N VAL A 132 4.86 4.88 17.44
CA VAL A 132 3.88 5.84 16.93
C VAL A 132 2.71 6.01 17.88
N ARG A 133 2.69 7.13 18.61
CA ARG A 133 1.60 7.46 19.54
C ARG A 133 0.42 8.09 18.80
N ASN A 134 -0.78 7.52 19.01
CA ASN A 134 -2.10 8.12 18.79
C ASN A 134 -2.24 9.02 17.54
N ILE A 135 -2.10 8.44 16.35
CA ILE A 135 -2.48 9.15 15.13
C ILE A 135 -3.99 8.95 14.91
N ASN A 136 -4.73 10.05 14.87
CA ASN A 136 -6.13 10.06 14.49
C ASN A 136 -6.21 10.22 12.97
N LEU A 137 -6.44 9.11 12.25
CA LEU A 137 -6.60 9.15 10.80
C LEU A 137 -8.05 8.91 10.39
N ASN A 138 -8.45 9.67 9.39
CA ASN A 138 -9.74 9.52 8.74
C ASN A 138 -9.60 8.57 7.55
N TYR A 139 -10.53 7.61 7.47
CA TYR A 139 -10.64 6.65 6.37
C TYR A 139 -11.97 6.81 5.65
N TRP A 140 -11.96 6.80 4.33
CA TRP A 140 -13.11 7.24 3.52
C TRP A 140 -13.58 6.18 2.53
N CYS A 141 -12.70 5.26 2.12
CA CYS A 141 -13.06 4.26 1.12
C CYS A 141 -12.58 2.86 1.52
N ILE A 142 -13.20 1.87 0.89
CA ILE A 142 -12.88 0.46 1.13
C ILE A 142 -11.41 0.13 0.88
N TYR A 143 -10.76 0.76 -0.10
CA TYR A 143 -9.36 0.48 -0.42
C TYR A 143 -8.43 0.91 0.71
N ASP A 144 -8.69 2.07 1.32
CA ASP A 144 -7.93 2.56 2.46
C ASP A 144 -8.13 1.65 3.67
N LEU A 145 -9.37 1.18 3.91
CA LEU A 145 -9.68 0.27 5.01
C LEU A 145 -9.05 -1.12 4.84
N ILE A 146 -8.95 -1.66 3.62
CA ILE A 146 -8.24 -2.93 3.38
C ILE A 146 -6.76 -2.74 3.72
N GLY A 147 -6.18 -1.62 3.29
CA GLY A 147 -4.78 -1.29 3.57
C GLY A 147 -4.51 -1.17 5.07
N LEU A 148 -5.40 -0.47 5.80
CA LEU A 148 -5.38 -0.39 7.25
C LEU A 148 -5.48 -1.78 7.90
N PHE A 149 -6.52 -2.56 7.54
CA PHE A 149 -6.75 -3.89 8.13
C PHE A 149 -5.50 -4.77 7.99
N MET A 150 -4.92 -4.82 6.79
CA MET A 150 -3.72 -5.63 6.52
C MET A 150 -2.49 -5.12 7.27
N SER A 151 -2.34 -3.80 7.41
CA SER A 151 -1.20 -3.18 8.14
C SER A 151 -1.27 -3.42 9.66
N LEU A 152 -2.46 -3.70 10.18
CA LEU A 152 -2.68 -4.00 11.60
C LEU A 152 -2.42 -5.46 11.98
N LEU A 153 -2.19 -6.34 11.02
CA LEU A 153 -2.04 -7.77 11.29
C LEU A 153 -0.70 -8.15 11.93
N GLY A 154 0.25 -7.21 11.98
CA GLY A 154 1.55 -7.40 12.62
C GLY A 154 2.72 -6.94 11.77
N SER A 155 3.88 -6.86 12.39
CA SER A 155 5.12 -6.44 11.75
C SER A 155 5.69 -7.54 10.85
N ALA A 156 6.39 -7.13 9.80
CA ALA A 156 7.12 -8.05 8.95
C ALA A 156 8.35 -8.61 9.70
N PRO A 157 8.75 -9.87 9.43
CA PRO A 157 9.91 -10.48 10.06
C PRO A 157 11.22 -9.76 9.69
N PRO A 158 12.30 -9.94 10.46
CA PRO A 158 13.56 -9.22 10.20
C PRO A 158 14.16 -9.45 8.82
N ALA A 159 14.05 -10.66 8.28
CA ALA A 159 14.52 -11.01 6.94
C ALA A 159 13.63 -10.46 5.80
N ALA A 160 12.51 -9.80 6.11
CA ALA A 160 11.61 -9.25 5.10
C ALA A 160 12.28 -8.18 4.27
N ASP A 161 12.21 -8.33 2.95
CA ASP A 161 12.68 -7.37 1.98
C ASP A 161 11.58 -7.06 0.95
N ARG A 162 11.91 -6.20 -0.01
CA ARG A 162 10.97 -5.83 -1.07
C ARG A 162 10.45 -7.05 -1.83
N ASN A 163 11.30 -8.05 -2.06
CA ASN A 163 11.07 -9.12 -3.03
C ASN A 163 10.33 -10.30 -2.41
N ASN A 164 10.66 -10.65 -1.17
CA ASN A 164 10.17 -11.82 -0.47
C ASN A 164 8.93 -11.54 0.41
N TYR A 165 8.61 -10.26 0.67
CA TYR A 165 7.51 -9.88 1.55
C TYR A 165 6.67 -8.71 1.03
N PHE A 166 7.26 -7.52 0.84
CA PHE A 166 6.46 -6.30 0.63
C PHE A 166 5.80 -6.22 -0.74
N LEU A 167 6.47 -6.64 -1.83
CA LEU A 167 5.84 -6.71 -3.15
C LEU A 167 4.75 -7.81 -3.20
N PRO A 168 4.99 -9.05 -2.73
CA PRO A 168 3.92 -10.05 -2.60
C PRO A 168 2.71 -9.53 -1.81
N LEU A 169 2.95 -8.87 -0.68
CA LEU A 169 1.89 -8.29 0.16
C LEU A 169 1.10 -7.22 -0.60
N THR A 170 1.80 -6.30 -1.27
CA THR A 170 1.17 -5.23 -2.07
C THR A 170 0.35 -5.81 -3.22
N ALA A 171 0.83 -6.89 -3.84
CA ALA A 171 0.11 -7.59 -4.90
C ALA A 171 -1.18 -8.25 -4.38
N VAL A 172 -1.14 -8.90 -3.20
CA VAL A 172 -2.33 -9.44 -2.53
C VAL A 172 -3.30 -8.31 -2.19
N TYR A 173 -2.82 -7.22 -1.60
CA TYR A 173 -3.62 -6.04 -1.28
C TYR A 173 -4.36 -5.47 -2.50
N ALA A 174 -3.62 -5.22 -3.58
CA ALA A 174 -4.19 -4.72 -4.84
C ALA A 174 -5.21 -5.70 -5.44
N ARG A 175 -4.93 -7.00 -5.38
CA ARG A 175 -5.83 -8.05 -5.82
C ARG A 175 -7.11 -8.08 -4.99
N TRP A 176 -7.03 -7.95 -3.67
CA TRP A 176 -8.20 -7.93 -2.79
C TRP A 176 -9.05 -6.69 -3.02
N CYS A 177 -8.43 -5.53 -3.22
CA CYS A 177 -9.12 -4.32 -3.66
C CYS A 177 -9.93 -4.58 -4.95
N SER A 178 -9.34 -5.27 -5.92
CA SER A 178 -10.05 -5.60 -7.18
C SER A 178 -11.24 -6.53 -6.99
N ARG A 179 -11.19 -7.46 -6.02
CA ARG A 179 -12.25 -8.44 -5.76
C ARG A 179 -13.40 -7.88 -4.92
N LEU A 180 -13.07 -7.06 -3.93
CA LEU A 180 -14.05 -6.49 -3.00
C LEU A 180 -14.82 -5.32 -3.64
N ALA A 181 -14.15 -4.45 -4.38
CA ALA A 181 -14.74 -3.19 -4.85
C ALA A 181 -14.35 -2.75 -6.26
N GLY A 182 -13.24 -3.26 -6.80
CA GLY A 182 -12.73 -2.83 -8.09
C GLY A 182 -13.60 -3.25 -9.28
N LYS A 183 -14.00 -2.27 -10.08
CA LYS A 183 -14.48 -2.44 -11.45
C LYS A 183 -13.29 -2.39 -12.41
N LEU A 184 -12.96 -3.55 -12.98
CA LEU A 184 -11.91 -3.68 -13.99
C LEU A 184 -12.45 -3.37 -15.38
N LYS A 185 -11.58 -2.92 -16.29
CA LYS A 185 -11.96 -2.75 -17.70
C LYS A 185 -12.09 -4.11 -18.36
N ASN A 186 -11.16 -5.03 -18.09
CA ASN A 186 -11.28 -6.39 -18.57
C ASN A 186 -12.16 -7.24 -17.65
N LYS A 187 -13.33 -7.62 -18.15
CA LYS A 187 -14.28 -8.51 -17.46
C LYS A 187 -13.73 -9.91 -17.20
N LYS A 188 -12.79 -10.42 -18.00
CA LYS A 188 -12.17 -11.74 -17.75
C LYS A 188 -11.36 -11.77 -16.45
N SER A 189 -10.76 -10.63 -16.10
CA SER A 189 -9.94 -10.49 -14.89
C SER A 189 -10.78 -10.16 -13.65
N GLN A 190 -12.05 -9.83 -13.85
CA GLN A 190 -13.02 -9.55 -12.80
C GLN A 190 -13.63 -10.85 -12.30
N ASP A 191 -14.10 -10.85 -11.04
CA ASP A 191 -15.01 -11.89 -10.58
C ASP A 191 -16.37 -11.74 -11.29
N PRO A 192 -16.78 -12.69 -12.14
CA PRO A 192 -18.01 -12.56 -12.90
C PRO A 192 -19.26 -12.68 -12.02
N SER A 193 -19.16 -13.33 -10.85
CA SER A 193 -20.31 -13.55 -9.96
C SER A 193 -20.69 -12.29 -9.16
N LYS A 194 -19.69 -11.48 -8.79
CA LYS A 194 -19.85 -10.29 -7.95
C LYS A 194 -18.87 -9.20 -8.40
N PRO A 195 -19.14 -8.48 -9.50
CA PRO A 195 -18.27 -7.39 -9.95
C PRO A 195 -18.28 -6.22 -8.95
N GLY A 196 -17.12 -5.61 -8.70
CA GLY A 196 -17.03 -4.32 -8.01
C GLY A 196 -17.74 -3.20 -8.77
N VAL A 197 -18.22 -2.16 -8.07
CA VAL A 197 -19.06 -1.10 -8.66
C VAL A 197 -18.30 0.20 -8.95
N GLY A 198 -17.22 0.47 -8.21
CA GLY A 198 -16.36 1.65 -8.39
C GLY A 198 -15.05 1.36 -9.11
N PRO A 199 -14.37 2.35 -9.72
CA PRO A 199 -13.07 2.13 -10.34
C PRO A 199 -12.03 1.61 -9.34
N ILE A 200 -11.09 0.82 -9.82
CA ILE A 200 -9.92 0.36 -9.06
C ILE A 200 -8.83 1.46 -9.00
N PRO A 201 -8.09 1.60 -7.87
CA PRO A 201 -6.93 2.47 -7.77
C PRO A 201 -5.94 2.25 -8.91
N THR A 202 -5.31 3.30 -9.40
CA THR A 202 -4.26 3.21 -10.43
C THR A 202 -2.93 2.74 -9.86
N MET A 203 -2.64 3.14 -8.63
CA MET A 203 -1.43 2.76 -7.88
C MET A 203 -1.82 2.19 -6.52
N PHE A 204 -1.03 1.21 -6.09
CA PHE A 204 -1.01 0.64 -4.74
C PHE A 204 0.41 0.78 -4.20
N GLN A 205 0.59 0.88 -2.90
CA GLN A 205 1.87 1.25 -2.32
C GLN A 205 2.05 0.58 -0.96
N CYS A 206 3.30 0.26 -0.65
CA CYS A 206 3.73 -0.14 0.68
C CYS A 206 4.96 0.66 1.07
N THR A 207 4.93 1.28 2.26
CA THR A 207 6.10 1.92 2.90
C THR A 207 6.42 1.15 4.17
N TRP A 208 7.69 0.96 4.47
CA TRP A 208 8.12 0.28 5.68
C TRP A 208 9.42 0.86 6.26
N ARG A 209 9.64 0.58 7.55
CA ARG A 209 10.83 0.94 8.30
C ARG A 209 11.11 -0.09 9.39
N GLU A 210 12.32 -0.11 9.91
CA GLU A 210 12.64 -0.93 11.09
C GLU A 210 11.92 -0.42 12.34
N ARG A 211 11.50 -1.34 13.21
CA ARG A 211 11.00 -1.03 14.54
C ARG A 211 12.14 -0.62 15.46
N LYS A 212 11.90 0.31 16.37
CA LYS A 212 12.90 0.75 17.36
C LYS A 212 13.04 -0.19 18.56
N ASP A 213 12.34 -1.33 18.56
CA ASP A 213 12.42 -2.33 19.63
C ASP A 213 13.69 -3.21 19.59
N GLY A 214 14.56 -3.01 18.60
CA GLY A 214 15.84 -3.72 18.47
C GLY A 214 15.71 -5.17 17.98
N LEU A 215 14.50 -5.65 17.67
CA LEU A 215 14.28 -7.03 17.19
C LEU A 215 14.43 -7.17 15.67
N GLY A 216 14.73 -6.07 14.97
CA GLY A 216 14.88 -6.03 13.51
C GLY A 216 13.57 -6.23 12.73
N LYS A 217 12.42 -6.40 13.41
CA LYS A 217 11.10 -6.47 12.76
C LYS A 217 10.81 -5.16 12.04
N LYS A 218 10.06 -5.23 10.94
CA LYS A 218 9.74 -4.05 10.12
C LYS A 218 8.28 -3.66 10.27
N TRP A 219 8.05 -2.39 10.60
CA TRP A 219 6.72 -1.77 10.56
C TRP A 219 6.41 -1.35 9.14
N PHE A 220 5.19 -1.56 8.67
CA PHE A 220 4.78 -1.16 7.32
C PHE A 220 3.35 -0.65 7.28
N PHE A 221 3.04 0.12 6.24
CA PHE A 221 1.69 0.52 5.90
C PHE A 221 1.41 0.38 4.41
N LEU A 222 0.17 -0.01 4.10
CA LEU A 222 -0.36 -0.13 2.75
C LEU A 222 -1.28 1.04 2.41
N GLY A 223 -1.25 1.46 1.15
CA GLY A 223 -2.10 2.53 0.65
C GLY A 223 -2.41 2.41 -0.83
N ALA A 224 -3.47 3.09 -1.26
CA ALA A 224 -3.92 3.12 -2.64
C ALA A 224 -4.20 4.55 -3.09
N SER A 225 -3.99 4.81 -4.39
CA SER A 225 -4.35 6.09 -5.00
C SER A 225 -5.86 6.26 -4.97
N VAL A 226 -6.35 7.51 -5.02
CA VAL A 226 -7.79 7.76 -5.02
C VAL A 226 -8.51 7.04 -6.14
N ALA A 227 -9.57 6.35 -5.76
CA ALA A 227 -10.45 5.60 -6.62
C ALA A 227 -11.73 5.28 -5.85
N GLY A 228 -12.59 4.46 -6.46
CA GLY A 228 -13.85 4.04 -5.85
C GLY A 228 -15.02 4.85 -6.35
N ASP A 229 -14.81 6.03 -6.94
CA ASP A 229 -15.88 6.81 -7.59
C ASP A 229 -15.67 6.97 -9.10
N GLN A 230 -16.77 7.09 -9.84
CA GLN A 230 -16.76 7.31 -11.30
C GLN A 230 -16.77 8.80 -11.64
N PHE A 231 -15.66 9.50 -11.36
CA PHE A 231 -15.56 10.97 -11.55
C PHE A 231 -15.94 11.46 -12.96
N ALA A 232 -15.55 10.74 -14.02
CA ALA A 232 -15.75 11.17 -15.42
C ALA A 232 -17.23 11.20 -15.89
N ASN A 233 -18.13 10.48 -15.22
CA ASN A 233 -19.55 10.42 -15.59
C ASN A 233 -20.45 11.07 -14.53
N ASN A 234 -19.87 11.92 -13.68
CA ASN A 234 -20.54 12.45 -12.51
C ASN A 234 -21.27 13.77 -12.85
N PRO A 235 -22.61 13.85 -12.72
CA PRO A 235 -23.37 15.08 -12.98
C PRO A 235 -23.05 16.23 -12.02
N SER A 236 -22.37 15.96 -10.89
CA SER A 236 -21.79 16.95 -9.97
C SER A 236 -20.25 17.07 -10.09
N GLY A 237 -19.67 16.53 -11.17
CA GLY A 237 -18.36 15.87 -11.16
C GLY A 237 -17.13 16.67 -10.73
N ALA A 238 -17.12 17.99 -10.86
CA ALA A 238 -15.94 18.78 -10.45
C ALA A 238 -15.89 18.98 -8.92
N ASP A 239 -17.02 19.35 -8.28
CA ASP A 239 -17.05 19.65 -6.85
C ASP A 239 -16.91 18.39 -6.00
N TRP A 240 -17.59 17.30 -6.36
CA TRP A 240 -17.47 16.04 -5.62
C TRP A 240 -16.06 15.45 -5.67
N GLN A 241 -15.44 15.41 -6.86
CA GLN A 241 -14.06 14.96 -6.99
C GLN A 241 -13.13 15.82 -6.13
N THR A 242 -13.26 17.14 -6.22
CA THR A 242 -12.45 18.09 -5.45
C THR A 242 -12.61 17.86 -3.94
N LYS A 243 -13.82 17.64 -3.45
CA LYS A 243 -14.09 17.33 -2.03
C LYS A 243 -13.38 16.05 -1.58
N VAL A 244 -13.51 14.97 -2.32
CA VAL A 244 -12.81 13.70 -2.02
C VAL A 244 -11.30 13.90 -2.00
N GLN A 245 -10.77 14.60 -3.00
CA GLN A 245 -9.34 14.85 -3.13
C GLN A 245 -8.80 15.75 -2.01
N MET A 246 -9.60 16.73 -1.57
CA MET A 246 -9.29 17.63 -0.46
C MET A 246 -9.20 16.88 0.88
N GLU A 247 -10.12 15.96 1.16
CA GLU A 247 -10.08 15.18 2.41
C GLU A 247 -8.77 14.40 2.57
N ARG A 248 -8.20 13.91 1.46
CA ARG A 248 -6.88 13.25 1.51
C ARG A 248 -5.71 14.21 1.52
N PHE A 249 -5.84 15.38 0.93
CA PHE A 249 -4.87 16.45 1.13
C PHE A 249 -4.80 16.84 2.62
N GLN A 250 -5.95 16.96 3.28
CA GLN A 250 -6.03 17.26 4.71
C GLN A 250 -5.33 16.21 5.56
N MET A 251 -5.29 14.93 5.14
CA MET A 251 -4.48 13.93 5.83
C MET A 251 -2.98 14.22 5.80
N LEU A 252 -2.45 14.68 4.67
CA LEU A 252 -1.05 15.11 4.58
C LEU A 252 -0.79 16.38 5.39
N LEU A 253 -1.75 17.31 5.37
CA LEU A 253 -1.65 18.59 6.07
C LEU A 253 -1.71 18.42 7.60
N GLN A 254 -2.63 17.58 8.06
CA GLN A 254 -2.83 17.26 9.48
C GLN A 254 -1.85 16.20 9.99
N HIS A 255 -0.89 15.79 9.16
CA HIS A 255 0.13 14.84 9.57
C HIS A 255 0.94 15.39 10.73
N GLN A 256 0.64 14.88 11.93
CA GLN A 256 1.23 15.39 13.16
C GLN A 256 2.69 14.99 13.30
N GLN A 257 3.17 14.02 12.51
CA GLN A 257 4.54 13.57 12.63
C GLN A 257 5.51 14.30 11.73
N THR A 258 5.14 14.89 10.59
CA THR A 258 6.03 15.74 9.77
C THR A 258 5.24 16.60 8.79
N THR A 259 5.71 17.81 8.51
CA THR A 259 5.04 18.70 7.55
C THR A 259 5.33 18.23 6.12
N MET A 260 4.39 17.52 5.52
CA MET A 260 4.47 17.07 4.12
C MET A 260 3.98 18.13 3.13
N VAL A 261 2.92 18.84 3.51
CA VAL A 261 2.29 19.90 2.73
C VAL A 261 1.88 21.05 3.65
N GLN A 262 1.68 22.22 3.09
CA GLN A 262 1.28 23.43 3.80
C GLN A 262 -0.12 23.88 3.43
N ASP A 263 -0.73 24.69 4.29
CA ASP A 263 -2.04 25.28 3.99
C ASP A 263 -1.98 26.11 2.69
N GLY A 264 -3.04 26.02 1.89
CA GLY A 264 -3.13 26.70 0.60
C GLY A 264 -2.31 26.09 -0.55
N GLU A 265 -1.63 24.96 -0.37
CA GLU A 265 -0.88 24.29 -1.45
C GLU A 265 -1.75 23.45 -2.40
N PHE A 266 -2.96 23.06 -1.96
CA PHE A 266 -3.86 22.20 -2.74
C PHE A 266 -4.29 22.84 -4.06
N ASN A 267 -4.11 22.10 -5.15
CA ASN A 267 -4.41 22.48 -6.54
C ASN A 267 -3.71 23.78 -6.97
N ARG A 268 -2.47 23.98 -6.53
CA ARG A 268 -1.66 25.17 -6.84
C ARG A 268 -0.19 24.88 -7.08
N THR A 269 0.38 23.98 -6.29
CA THR A 269 1.84 23.80 -6.20
C THR A 269 2.30 22.41 -6.61
N GLU A 270 1.36 21.51 -6.93
CA GLU A 270 1.64 20.13 -7.28
C GLU A 270 2.59 20.01 -8.48
N PRO A 271 3.74 19.34 -8.33
CA PRO A 271 4.61 18.99 -9.44
C PRO A 271 3.89 18.24 -10.57
N GLU A 272 2.94 17.36 -10.24
CA GLU A 272 2.14 16.62 -11.23
C GLU A 272 1.17 17.51 -12.02
N VAL A 273 0.83 18.70 -11.54
CA VAL A 273 -0.03 19.67 -12.25
C VAL A 273 0.81 20.70 -13.00
N THR A 274 1.92 21.14 -12.41
CA THR A 274 2.76 22.21 -12.93
C THR A 274 3.78 21.73 -13.96
N SER A 275 4.16 20.44 -13.93
CA SER A 275 5.10 19.85 -14.89
C SER A 275 4.41 19.52 -16.23
N PRO A 276 5.04 19.82 -17.39
CA PRO A 276 4.53 19.45 -18.71
C PRO A 276 4.31 17.94 -18.91
N THR A 277 5.05 17.11 -18.18
CA THR A 277 4.95 15.64 -18.23
C THR A 277 4.17 15.07 -17.05
N GLY A 278 3.54 15.93 -16.25
CA GLY A 278 2.74 15.54 -15.10
C GLY A 278 1.42 14.87 -15.51
N THR A 279 0.92 14.04 -14.61
CA THR A 279 -0.34 13.30 -14.73
C THR A 279 -1.57 14.13 -14.35
N GLY A 280 -1.37 15.34 -13.80
CA GLY A 280 -2.43 16.19 -13.25
C GLY A 280 -2.94 15.75 -11.87
N ASN A 281 -2.27 14.82 -11.20
CA ASN A 281 -2.66 14.37 -9.86
C ASN A 281 -2.45 15.47 -8.80
N LEU A 282 -3.42 15.61 -7.89
CA LEU A 282 -3.34 16.55 -6.78
C LEU A 282 -2.57 15.96 -5.58
N TRP A 283 -2.13 16.82 -4.66
CA TRP A 283 -1.51 16.39 -3.41
C TRP A 283 -2.44 15.44 -2.63
N GLY A 284 -1.89 14.41 -1.97
CA GLY A 284 -2.66 13.46 -1.16
C GLY A 284 -3.50 12.45 -1.96
N ASN A 285 -3.42 12.46 -3.29
CA ASN A 285 -4.23 11.57 -4.13
C ASN A 285 -3.47 10.36 -4.68
N CYS A 286 -2.16 10.32 -4.43
CA CYS A 286 -1.28 9.20 -4.72
C CYS A 286 -1.43 8.10 -3.65
N ALA A 287 -0.89 6.92 -3.93
CA ALA A 287 -1.03 5.73 -3.09
C ALA A 287 -0.25 5.80 -1.78
N GLU A 288 0.78 6.64 -1.77
CA GLU A 288 1.73 6.92 -0.70
C GLU A 288 1.09 7.67 0.47
N THR A 289 -0.12 8.22 0.32
CA THR A 289 -0.72 9.15 1.31
C THR A 289 -0.78 8.56 2.73
N TYR A 290 -1.46 7.42 2.91
CA TYR A 290 -1.50 6.79 4.25
C TYR A 290 -0.14 6.23 4.67
N PRO A 291 0.60 5.51 3.80
CA PRO A 291 1.89 4.96 4.20
C PRO A 291 2.92 6.00 4.60
N PHE A 292 2.95 7.17 3.95
CA PHE A 292 3.84 8.26 4.32
C PHE A 292 3.44 8.84 5.67
N VAL A 293 2.15 9.13 5.87
CA VAL A 293 1.61 9.63 7.16
C VAL A 293 1.86 8.64 8.31
N GLN A 294 1.97 7.35 8.03
CA GLN A 294 2.21 6.34 9.07
C GLN A 294 3.69 6.04 9.30
N CYS A 295 4.52 6.10 8.26
CA CYS A 295 5.91 5.64 8.33
C CYS A 295 6.94 6.77 8.38
N MET A 296 6.60 8.02 8.03
CA MET A 296 7.54 9.14 8.03
C MET A 296 7.47 9.93 9.33
N SER A 297 8.60 10.14 10.00
CA SER A 297 8.68 10.80 11.30
C SER A 297 9.49 12.11 11.24
N ASN A 298 9.13 13.09 12.07
CA ASN A 298 9.94 14.28 12.38
C ASN A 298 10.57 14.19 13.79
N PHE A 299 10.22 13.16 14.58
CA PHE A 299 10.68 13.06 15.96
C PHE A 299 12.04 12.35 16.04
N ASP A 300 13.06 13.18 16.33
CA ASP A 300 14.24 12.95 17.17
C ASP A 300 15.58 12.50 16.57
N VAL A 301 15.74 12.33 15.26
CA VAL A 301 17.09 12.17 14.69
C VAL A 301 17.16 12.74 13.28
N THR A 302 18.13 13.62 13.02
CA THR A 302 18.57 13.95 11.67
C THR A 302 18.76 12.64 10.89
N ASN A 303 18.15 12.50 9.72
CA ASN A 303 18.18 11.29 8.87
C ASN A 303 17.29 10.11 9.28
N SER A 304 16.32 10.25 10.19
CA SER A 304 15.42 9.13 10.56
C SER A 304 14.62 8.56 9.37
N ASN A 305 14.29 9.40 8.38
CA ASN A 305 13.57 8.98 7.17
C ASN A 305 14.49 8.42 6.07
N GLN A 306 15.82 8.50 6.22
CA GLN A 306 16.78 8.02 5.21
C GLN A 306 16.83 6.49 5.10
N ILE A 307 16.31 5.78 6.10
CA ILE A 307 16.21 4.31 6.13
C ILE A 307 14.80 3.81 5.80
N VAL A 308 13.83 4.72 5.60
CA VAL A 308 12.47 4.34 5.22
C VAL A 308 12.49 3.89 3.77
N GLN A 309 11.85 2.76 3.51
CA GLN A 309 11.81 2.10 2.20
C GLN A 309 10.38 2.04 1.70
N GLY A 310 10.20 1.91 0.38
CA GLY A 310 8.87 1.71 -0.16
C GLY A 310 8.86 1.23 -1.60
N LEU A 311 7.66 0.85 -2.04
CA LEU A 311 7.41 0.48 -3.43
C LEU A 311 6.01 0.93 -3.86
N ALA A 312 5.88 1.29 -5.13
CA ALA A 312 4.60 1.60 -5.76
C ALA A 312 4.30 0.60 -6.89
N LEU A 313 3.16 -0.06 -6.82
CA LEU A 313 2.71 -1.09 -7.76
C LEU A 313 1.51 -0.58 -8.57
N SER A 314 1.65 -0.57 -9.89
CA SER A 314 0.57 -0.16 -10.78
C SER A 314 -0.50 -1.24 -10.95
N LYS A 315 -1.77 -0.85 -11.09
CA LYS A 315 -2.88 -1.77 -11.38
C LYS A 315 -2.73 -2.54 -12.69
N THR A 316 -1.77 -2.17 -13.54
CA THR A 316 -1.57 -2.78 -14.86
C THR A 316 -1.53 -4.29 -14.74
N PHE A 317 -0.90 -4.88 -13.74
CA PHE A 317 -0.85 -6.34 -13.61
C PHE A 317 -2.22 -7.01 -13.39
N ILE A 318 -3.23 -6.29 -12.91
CA ILE A 318 -4.57 -6.83 -12.65
C ILE A 318 -5.49 -6.65 -13.86
N ASP A 319 -5.43 -5.50 -14.52
CA ASP A 319 -6.32 -5.15 -15.64
C ASP A 319 -5.74 -5.62 -16.99
N GLN A 320 -5.40 -6.91 -17.04
CA GLN A 320 -4.77 -7.56 -18.20
C GLN A 320 -5.77 -8.26 -19.08
N LYS A 321 -5.43 -8.45 -20.38
CA LYS A 321 -6.22 -9.25 -21.35
C LYS A 321 -6.43 -10.69 -20.88
N GLU A 322 -5.35 -11.31 -20.41
CA GLU A 322 -5.39 -12.63 -19.78
C GLU A 322 -5.23 -12.47 -18.26
N PRO A 323 -6.13 -13.06 -17.46
CA PRO A 323 -6.11 -12.86 -16.01
C PRO A 323 -4.83 -13.39 -15.38
N VAL A 324 -4.17 -12.57 -14.56
CA VAL A 324 -3.14 -13.06 -13.65
C VAL A 324 -3.84 -13.81 -12.52
N VAL A 325 -3.73 -15.13 -12.52
CA VAL A 325 -4.37 -16.02 -11.53
C VAL A 325 -3.45 -16.31 -10.35
N ASN A 326 -2.14 -16.40 -10.59
CA ASN A 326 -1.15 -16.81 -9.61
C ASN A 326 -0.09 -15.72 -9.38
N TYR A 327 0.35 -15.59 -8.13
CA TYR A 327 1.58 -14.87 -7.79
C TYR A 327 2.73 -15.87 -7.85
N THR A 328 3.76 -15.60 -8.66
CA THR A 328 4.88 -16.55 -8.81
C THR A 328 6.14 -16.11 -8.09
N GLY A 329 6.35 -14.79 -7.97
CA GLY A 329 7.47 -14.16 -7.27
C GLY A 329 8.69 -13.83 -8.14
N TYR A 330 8.72 -14.23 -9.41
CA TYR A 330 9.89 -14.03 -10.27
C TYR A 330 9.97 -12.62 -10.86
N ALA A 331 11.19 -12.06 -10.96
CA ALA A 331 11.46 -10.69 -11.41
C ALA A 331 11.00 -10.39 -12.84
N ASP A 332 10.92 -11.41 -13.70
CA ASP A 332 10.45 -11.31 -15.09
C ASP A 332 8.92 -11.37 -15.22
N ASP A 333 8.18 -11.48 -14.12
CA ASP A 333 6.72 -11.47 -14.15
C ASP A 333 6.10 -10.09 -14.26
N LEU A 334 4.83 -10.09 -14.67
CA LEU A 334 4.06 -8.88 -14.88
C LEU A 334 3.91 -8.02 -13.62
N ILE A 335 3.85 -8.63 -12.44
CA ILE A 335 3.71 -7.91 -11.17
C ILE A 335 4.97 -7.08 -10.91
N TRP A 336 6.14 -7.68 -11.11
CA TRP A 336 7.44 -7.01 -10.98
C TRP A 336 7.61 -5.88 -11.98
N THR A 337 7.33 -6.16 -13.25
CA THR A 337 7.40 -5.16 -14.31
C THR A 337 6.31 -4.08 -14.21
N SER A 338 5.35 -4.22 -13.28
CA SER A 338 4.33 -3.22 -12.95
C SER A 338 4.72 -2.32 -11.77
N VAL A 339 5.88 -2.52 -11.13
CA VAL A 339 6.41 -1.57 -10.15
C VAL A 339 6.79 -0.27 -10.85
N ARG A 340 6.55 0.86 -10.21
CA ARG A 340 6.83 2.21 -10.74
C ARG A 340 7.67 3.00 -9.75
N PRO A 341 8.51 3.93 -10.22
CA PRO A 341 9.12 4.91 -9.34
C PRO A 341 8.04 5.86 -8.78
N PRO A 342 8.37 6.64 -7.73
CA PRO A 342 7.52 7.71 -7.25
C PRO A 342 7.17 8.68 -8.40
N CYS A 343 5.92 9.13 -8.43
CA CYS A 343 5.54 10.25 -9.31
C CYS A 343 6.15 11.57 -8.80
N ASN A 344 6.07 12.66 -9.57
CA ASN A 344 6.70 13.93 -9.23
C ASN A 344 6.19 14.50 -7.88
N ASN A 345 4.90 14.35 -7.58
CA ASN A 345 4.36 14.71 -6.26
C ASN A 345 5.04 13.88 -5.16
N CYS A 346 5.03 12.55 -5.31
CA CYS A 346 5.59 11.66 -4.28
C CYS A 346 7.10 11.86 -4.08
N ALA A 347 7.85 12.11 -5.16
CA ALA A 347 9.26 12.45 -5.09
C ALA A 347 9.48 13.76 -4.32
N GLU A 348 8.65 14.77 -4.55
CA GLU A 348 8.73 16.02 -3.79
C GLU A 348 8.36 15.84 -2.31
N LEU A 349 7.39 14.98 -1.98
CA LEU A 349 7.11 14.63 -0.59
C LEU A 349 8.31 13.95 0.08
N LEU A 350 8.99 13.04 -0.62
CA LEU A 350 10.21 12.38 -0.14
C LEU A 350 11.34 13.40 0.13
N ASN A 351 11.52 14.39 -0.76
CA ASN A 351 12.47 15.50 -0.55
C ASN A 351 12.14 16.27 0.73
N ARG A 352 10.87 16.68 0.90
CA ARG A 352 10.40 17.49 2.03
C ARG A 352 10.63 16.81 3.37
N VAL A 353 10.46 15.48 3.41
CA VAL A 353 10.69 14.68 4.63
C VAL A 353 12.11 14.14 4.74
N GLN A 354 13.02 14.54 3.83
CA GLN A 354 14.41 14.10 3.78
C GLN A 354 14.53 12.57 3.79
N ALA A 355 13.77 11.89 2.94
CA ALA A 355 13.89 10.45 2.71
C ALA A 355 14.90 10.14 1.59
N ASN A 356 15.41 8.91 1.57
CA ASN A 356 16.29 8.46 0.49
C ASN A 356 15.46 7.96 -0.71
N HIS A 357 15.56 8.64 -1.85
CA HIS A 357 14.79 8.32 -3.05
C HIS A 357 15.15 6.97 -3.66
N ASP A 358 16.40 6.53 -3.52
CA ASP A 358 16.87 5.26 -4.08
C ASP A 358 16.17 4.07 -3.43
N LEU A 359 15.72 4.21 -2.18
CA LEU A 359 14.95 3.20 -1.44
C LEU A 359 13.48 3.09 -1.88
N PHE A 360 13.04 3.96 -2.79
CA PHE A 360 11.72 3.93 -3.43
C PHE A 360 11.81 3.72 -4.95
N ALA A 361 13.03 3.67 -5.50
CA ALA A 361 13.25 3.55 -6.93
C ALA A 361 12.70 2.21 -7.47
N GLN A 362 12.27 2.20 -8.73
CA GLN A 362 11.81 0.97 -9.37
C GLN A 362 12.90 -0.12 -9.35
N ALA A 363 14.17 0.25 -9.49
CA ALA A 363 15.30 -0.68 -9.52
C ALA A 363 15.74 -1.19 -8.13
N PHE A 364 15.26 -0.61 -7.03
CA PHE A 364 15.69 -0.97 -5.68
C PHE A 364 15.49 -2.47 -5.40
N GLU A 365 16.56 -3.16 -4.99
CA GLU A 365 16.65 -4.59 -4.71
C GLU A 365 16.23 -5.54 -5.84
N MET A 366 16.06 -5.04 -7.08
CA MET A 366 15.70 -5.89 -8.22
C MET A 366 16.76 -6.95 -8.55
N ASP A 367 18.02 -6.67 -8.26
CA ASP A 367 19.17 -7.57 -8.43
C ASP A 367 19.09 -8.81 -7.53
N ARG A 368 18.34 -8.74 -6.43
CA ARG A 368 18.14 -9.85 -5.48
C ARG A 368 16.95 -10.73 -5.84
N ALA A 369 16.16 -10.34 -6.84
CA ALA A 369 14.95 -11.07 -7.20
C ALA A 369 15.29 -12.25 -8.15
N PRO A 370 14.75 -13.45 -7.92
CA PRO A 370 14.99 -14.59 -8.80
C PRO A 370 14.33 -14.40 -10.17
N PHE A 371 15.04 -14.78 -11.24
CA PHE A 371 14.54 -14.79 -12.62
C PHE A 371 14.23 -16.22 -13.06
N ARG A 372 13.15 -16.43 -13.85
CA ARG A 372 12.94 -17.75 -14.47
C ARG A 372 14.00 -18.06 -15.52
N ASN A 373 14.36 -17.04 -16.29
CA ASN A 373 15.41 -17.09 -17.29
C ASN A 373 16.38 -15.96 -16.96
N PRO A 374 17.49 -16.22 -16.24
CA PRO A 374 18.45 -15.17 -15.93
C PRO A 374 18.96 -14.55 -17.23
N PRO A 375 19.08 -13.21 -17.31
CA PRO A 375 19.65 -12.56 -18.48
C PRO A 375 21.07 -13.11 -18.71
N ALA A 376 21.44 -13.26 -19.99
CA ALA A 376 22.79 -13.70 -20.33
C ALA A 376 23.81 -12.76 -19.65
N PRO A 377 24.92 -13.30 -19.11
CA PRO A 377 25.96 -12.45 -18.56
C PRO A 377 26.41 -11.45 -19.63
N PRO A 378 26.76 -10.20 -19.25
CA PRO A 378 27.22 -9.19 -20.19
C PRO A 378 28.35 -9.78 -21.06
N GLN A 379 28.25 -9.64 -22.38
CA GLN A 379 29.23 -10.20 -23.32
C GLN A 379 30.63 -9.56 -23.21
N ASP A 380 30.77 -8.49 -22.43
CA ASP A 380 32.00 -7.72 -22.25
C ASP A 380 32.52 -7.72 -20.81
N ALA A 381 32.32 -8.82 -20.06
CA ALA A 381 33.21 -9.10 -18.95
C ALA A 381 34.50 -9.70 -19.52
N GLU A 382 35.36 -8.85 -20.07
CA GLU A 382 36.76 -9.23 -20.25
C GLU A 382 37.25 -9.79 -18.92
N VAL A 383 37.63 -11.06 -18.94
CA VAL A 383 38.32 -11.73 -17.86
C VAL A 383 39.66 -11.03 -17.73
N GLY A 384 39.70 -9.97 -16.92
CA GLY A 384 40.94 -9.45 -16.38
C GLY A 384 41.56 -10.56 -15.54
N GLU A 385 42.64 -11.14 -16.05
CA GLU A 385 43.41 -12.16 -15.36
C GLU A 385 43.74 -11.75 -13.92
N GLY A 386 43.43 -12.63 -12.97
CA GLY A 386 44.18 -12.75 -11.71
C GLY A 386 43.67 -11.94 -10.51
N PHE A 387 42.65 -12.43 -9.83
CA PHE A 387 42.63 -12.37 -8.37
C PHE A 387 42.78 -13.78 -7.81
N VAL A 388 44.01 -14.10 -7.44
CA VAL A 388 44.33 -15.28 -6.62
C VAL A 388 43.66 -15.06 -5.26
N ILE A 389 42.74 -15.95 -4.90
CA ILE A 389 42.28 -16.11 -3.52
C ILE A 389 43.51 -16.57 -2.73
N ARG A 390 44.19 -15.64 -2.04
CA ARG A 390 45.07 -16.00 -0.93
C ARG A 390 44.18 -16.19 0.29
N ASP A 391 44.22 -17.41 0.82
CA ASP A 391 43.71 -17.78 2.15
C ASP A 391 43.99 -16.66 3.16
N MET A 392 42.94 -15.97 3.61
CA MET A 392 43.01 -15.15 4.81
C MET A 392 42.87 -16.07 6.04
N LYS A 393 44.02 -16.59 6.50
CA LYS A 393 44.15 -17.05 7.88
C LYS A 393 44.05 -15.86 8.84
N GLU A 394 43.19 -16.03 9.85
CA GLU A 394 43.11 -15.39 11.19
C GLU A 394 43.67 -13.96 11.40
N PRO A 395 42.90 -13.04 12.02
CA PRO A 395 43.43 -11.75 12.43
C PRO A 395 44.35 -11.88 13.64
N LEU A 396 45.61 -11.50 13.43
CA LEU A 396 46.60 -11.19 14.47
C LEU A 396 46.06 -10.06 15.37
N ILE A 397 45.64 -10.42 16.58
CA ILE A 397 45.60 -9.50 17.73
C ILE A 397 47.04 -9.26 18.17
N LYS A 398 47.57 -8.06 17.98
CA LYS A 398 48.67 -7.52 18.80
C LYS A 398 48.75 -5.99 18.70
N GLU A 399 48.48 -5.37 19.86
CA GLU A 399 49.16 -4.21 20.41
C GLU A 399 49.00 -2.84 19.71
N MET A 400 48.00 -2.09 20.18
CA MET A 400 48.10 -0.64 20.39
C MET A 400 47.62 -0.32 21.81
N VAL A 401 48.55 -0.19 22.75
CA VAL A 401 48.38 0.66 23.93
C VAL A 401 49.58 1.59 23.97
N GLU A 402 49.34 2.83 23.54
CA GLU A 402 50.24 3.95 23.71
C GLU A 402 50.44 4.25 25.19
N VAL A 403 51.70 4.22 25.59
CA VAL A 403 52.40 5.21 26.42
C VAL A 403 51.53 6.36 26.92
N THR A 404 51.18 6.34 28.20
CA THR A 404 51.00 7.55 28.99
C THR A 404 52.21 7.72 29.91
N SER A 405 52.99 8.76 29.66
CA SER A 405 54.05 9.25 30.54
C SER A 405 53.50 10.45 31.31
N ASN A 406 53.32 10.29 32.63
CA ASN A 406 53.80 11.19 33.68
C ASN A 406 53.37 10.67 35.06
#